data_AF-A0A8C5HKH1-F1
#
_entry.id   AF-A0A8C5HKH1-F1
#
_cell.length_a   1.000
_cell.length_b   1.000
_cell.length_c   1.000
_cell.angle_alpha   90.00
_cell.angle_beta   90.00
_cell.angle_gamma   90.00
#
_symmetry.space_group_name_H-M   'P 1'
#
loop_
_entity.id
_entity.type
_entity.pdbx_description
1 polymer ?
#
loop_
_entity_poly.entity_id
_entity_poly.type
_entity_poly.pdbx_seq_one_letter_code
_entity_poly.pdbx_strand_id
1 'polypeptide(L)'
;MKAQLVSHIELQEVELKDNPEHVQQENNGGEDQVFTVEEAVEKIGFGRFHILLFCIMGSCNIVEAMEIMLLAVVSPEIRCEWRLQDWQVALVSTMVFLGFMLCGVLSGYIADRYGRWKVVFGGFVWSAYFSLLTSFAPTYGWFIFLRSMVGCGVAGVSQGFVLKTEFIPANQRGVLLPLASIFWMVGSMLIIVLGMLVVPTLGWRWMIRISITPSVILIFLFKFIPESARYNVSAGNVDAAMKTLQKIAAMNRTSLPPGRLVEPTVNERGSWRILLGTTFRRTSLLLWYSWFVASFLYYGSVLSSSELLEKNLLCVTNADPEHHVQHRHEDGLCYCIPFGFNDYTTLLISCLGEVALIPLNIGLLSFFGRKMTLTILQLLAACFFMLVNICSTMLGFTVLLFLLRSLVSMNFNVVYIYTAEVYPTVARSLGMGFCTSFSRIGGMIAPFIAQVLMSQSVILALSPFAVAAVACALANFFLPIETRGRALLQTS
;
A
#
# COMPACT_ATOMS: atom_id res chain seq x y z
N MET A 1 38.15 20.12 2.48
CA MET A 1 37.06 19.97 1.49
C MET A 1 35.68 20.38 2.02
N LYS A 2 35.25 19.98 3.24
CA LYS A 2 33.96 20.45 3.82
C LYS A 2 33.90 21.96 4.11
N ALA A 3 34.99 22.59 4.55
CA ALA A 3 35.01 24.01 4.89
C ALA A 3 34.97 24.94 3.65
N GLN A 4 35.62 24.54 2.54
CA GLN A 4 35.57 25.29 1.27
C GLN A 4 34.22 25.19 0.56
N LEU A 5 33.45 24.12 0.80
CA LEU A 5 32.11 23.99 0.23
C LEU A 5 31.11 24.90 0.94
N VAL A 6 31.23 25.05 2.27
CA VAL A 6 30.34 25.94 3.07
C VAL A 6 30.63 27.41 2.77
N SER A 7 31.89 27.80 2.54
CA SER A 7 32.21 29.19 2.16
C SER A 7 31.71 29.55 0.76
N HIS A 8 31.69 28.60 -0.19
CA HIS A 8 31.10 28.84 -1.51
C HIS A 8 29.57 28.96 -1.45
N ILE A 9 28.91 28.21 -0.56
CA ILE A 9 27.46 28.32 -0.34
C ILE A 9 27.08 29.69 0.24
N GLU A 10 27.85 30.21 1.20
CA GLU A 10 27.60 31.54 1.77
C GLU A 10 27.91 32.68 0.78
N LEU A 11 28.95 32.56 -0.05
CA LEU A 11 29.26 33.56 -1.10
C LEU A 11 28.18 33.61 -2.19
N GLN A 12 27.61 32.45 -2.56
CA GLN A 12 26.59 32.37 -3.60
C GLN A 12 25.21 32.84 -3.10
N GLU A 13 24.87 32.63 -1.81
CA GLU A 13 23.67 33.22 -1.19
C GLU A 13 23.76 34.75 -1.06
N VAL A 14 24.97 35.32 -0.94
CA VAL A 14 25.19 36.78 -0.89
C VAL A 14 25.13 37.39 -2.29
N GLU A 15 25.71 36.76 -3.32
CA GLU A 15 25.59 37.24 -4.71
C GLU A 15 24.15 37.17 -5.26
N LEU A 16 23.33 36.22 -4.79
CA LEU A 16 21.91 36.12 -5.14
C LEU A 16 21.01 37.18 -4.46
N LYS A 17 21.48 37.84 -3.40
CA LYS A 17 20.72 38.89 -2.72
C LYS A 17 21.00 40.31 -3.21
N ASP A 18 22.15 40.54 -3.84
CA ASP A 18 22.63 41.88 -4.21
C ASP A 18 22.59 42.21 -5.71
N ASN A 19 21.96 41.39 -6.57
CA ASN A 19 21.87 41.70 -8.00
C ASN A 19 20.41 41.74 -8.54
N PRO A 20 19.72 42.88 -8.44
CA PRO A 20 18.40 43.08 -9.03
C PRO A 20 18.40 43.27 -10.56
N GLU A 21 19.52 43.12 -11.27
CA GLU A 21 19.66 43.64 -12.65
C GLU A 21 19.82 42.61 -13.78
N HIS A 22 19.49 41.33 -13.57
CA HIS A 22 19.38 40.36 -14.69
C HIS A 22 17.97 39.80 -14.96
N VAL A 23 16.94 40.58 -14.62
CA VAL A 23 15.58 40.40 -15.18
C VAL A 23 15.12 41.73 -15.80
N GLN A 24 15.87 42.20 -16.79
CA GLN A 24 15.33 43.04 -17.84
C GLN A 24 15.63 42.34 -19.17
N GLN A 25 14.89 41.25 -19.41
CA GLN A 25 14.71 40.79 -20.78
C GLN A 25 13.87 41.83 -21.50
N GLU A 26 14.42 42.26 -22.62
CA GLU A 26 13.89 43.26 -23.53
C GLU A 26 12.41 43.02 -23.82
N ASN A 27 11.66 44.09 -23.63
CA ASN A 27 10.29 44.24 -24.08
C ASN A 27 10.31 44.30 -25.63
N ASN A 28 10.28 43.13 -26.29
CA ASN A 28 10.08 42.99 -27.72
C ASN A 28 8.96 41.97 -27.97
N GLY A 29 7.99 42.35 -28.81
CA GLY A 29 6.66 41.78 -28.87
C GLY A 29 6.56 40.27 -29.14
N GLY A 30 5.58 39.65 -28.49
CA GLY A 30 5.01 38.37 -28.92
C GLY A 30 5.75 37.11 -28.47
N GLU A 31 6.33 37.07 -27.27
CA GLU A 31 6.76 35.78 -26.70
C GLU A 31 5.52 34.94 -26.33
N ASP A 32 5.32 33.84 -27.07
CA ASP A 32 4.32 32.83 -26.75
C ASP A 32 4.53 32.37 -25.30
N GLN A 33 3.67 32.81 -24.39
CA GLN A 33 3.68 32.33 -23.00
C GLN A 33 3.66 30.79 -23.03
N VAL A 34 4.49 30.15 -22.24
CA VAL A 34 4.56 28.68 -22.14
C VAL A 34 4.26 28.26 -20.71
N PHE A 35 3.58 27.13 -20.54
CA PHE A 35 3.28 26.58 -19.23
C PHE A 35 3.46 25.06 -19.21
N THR A 36 3.74 24.52 -18.03
CA THR A 36 3.92 23.07 -17.80
C THR A 36 2.62 22.39 -17.35
N VAL A 37 2.56 21.05 -17.43
CA VAL A 37 1.41 20.29 -16.91
C VAL A 37 1.22 20.54 -15.40
N GLU A 38 2.30 20.70 -14.65
CA GLU A 38 2.25 20.96 -13.21
C GLU A 38 1.63 22.34 -12.90
N GLU A 39 2.10 23.39 -13.59
CA GLU A 39 1.53 24.74 -13.46
C GLU A 39 0.05 24.79 -13.86
N ALA A 40 -0.34 24.05 -14.90
CA ALA A 40 -1.74 23.93 -15.30
C ALA A 40 -2.60 23.28 -14.21
N VAL A 41 -2.14 22.17 -13.63
CA VAL A 41 -2.86 21.48 -12.54
C VAL A 41 -2.92 22.34 -11.28
N GLU A 42 -1.86 23.08 -10.97
CA GLU A 42 -1.83 24.01 -9.84
C GLU A 42 -2.79 25.18 -10.02
N LYS A 43 -2.82 25.81 -11.20
CA LYS A 43 -3.74 26.90 -11.51
C LYS A 43 -5.21 26.45 -11.53
N ILE A 44 -5.47 25.25 -12.06
CA ILE A 44 -6.81 24.65 -12.04
C ILE A 44 -7.31 24.45 -10.59
N GLY A 45 -6.40 24.10 -9.68
CA GLY A 45 -6.69 23.90 -8.27
C GLY A 45 -7.55 22.67 -7.97
N PHE A 46 -7.79 22.43 -6.67
CA PHE A 46 -8.66 21.33 -6.22
C PHE A 46 -10.13 21.68 -6.48
N GLY A 47 -10.91 20.71 -6.98
CA GLY A 47 -12.29 20.97 -7.41
C GLY A 47 -13.10 19.69 -7.58
N ARG A 48 -14.25 19.79 -8.25
CA ARG A 48 -15.23 18.69 -8.40
C ARG A 48 -14.64 17.47 -9.09
N PHE A 49 -13.79 17.67 -10.11
CA PHE A 49 -13.09 16.58 -10.77
C PHE A 49 -12.19 15.81 -9.81
N HIS A 50 -11.45 16.52 -8.96
CA HIS A 50 -10.52 15.91 -8.02
C HIS A 50 -11.25 15.11 -6.93
N ILE A 51 -12.42 15.58 -6.48
CA ILE A 51 -13.28 14.81 -5.56
C ILE A 51 -13.79 13.53 -6.24
N LEU A 52 -14.32 13.65 -7.46
CA LEU A 52 -14.78 12.49 -8.23
C LEU A 52 -13.65 11.48 -8.46
N LEU A 53 -12.47 11.95 -8.86
CA LEU A 53 -11.29 11.13 -9.06
C LEU A 53 -10.87 10.46 -7.75
N PHE A 54 -10.87 11.19 -6.63
CA PHE A 54 -10.52 10.65 -5.32
C PHE A 54 -11.51 9.55 -4.89
N CYS A 55 -12.80 9.71 -5.13
CA CYS A 55 -13.80 8.68 -4.86
C CYS A 55 -13.61 7.44 -5.74
N ILE A 56 -13.52 7.60 -7.08
CA ILE A 56 -13.41 6.44 -7.99
C ILE A 56 -12.07 5.72 -7.81
N MET A 57 -10.95 6.46 -7.79
CA MET A 57 -9.62 5.89 -7.58
C MET A 57 -9.42 5.40 -6.15
N GLY A 58 -10.09 6.02 -5.17
CA GLY A 58 -10.13 5.54 -3.80
C GLY A 58 -10.84 4.20 -3.68
N SER A 59 -11.99 4.04 -4.35
CA SER A 59 -12.69 2.76 -4.45
C SER A 59 -11.86 1.66 -5.11
N CYS A 60 -10.84 2.00 -5.92
CA CYS A 60 -9.90 1.01 -6.43
C CYS A 60 -9.10 0.33 -5.30
N ASN A 61 -8.71 1.10 -4.27
CA ASN A 61 -8.05 0.55 -3.08
C ASN A 61 -8.98 -0.36 -2.27
N ILE A 62 -10.31 -0.13 -2.29
CA ILE A 62 -11.28 -1.04 -1.66
C ILE A 62 -11.17 -2.42 -2.30
N VAL A 63 -11.21 -2.50 -3.63
CA VAL A 63 -11.11 -3.78 -4.37
C VAL A 63 -9.77 -4.45 -4.15
N GLU A 64 -8.67 -3.69 -4.19
CA GLU A 64 -7.33 -4.22 -3.91
C GLU A 64 -7.26 -4.83 -2.51
N ALA A 65 -7.74 -4.10 -1.49
CA ALA A 65 -7.78 -4.59 -0.13
C ALA A 65 -8.66 -5.84 0.02
N MET A 66 -9.85 -5.86 -0.61
CA MET A 66 -10.73 -7.02 -0.60
C MET A 66 -10.03 -8.27 -1.16
N GLU A 67 -9.40 -8.19 -2.33
CA GLU A 67 -8.76 -9.37 -2.95
C GLU A 67 -7.57 -9.89 -2.13
N ILE A 68 -6.79 -9.01 -1.50
CA ILE A 68 -5.64 -9.41 -0.68
C ILE A 68 -6.11 -9.98 0.68
N MET A 69 -7.10 -9.35 1.32
CA MET A 69 -7.60 -9.75 2.63
C MET A 69 -8.55 -10.94 2.58
N LEU A 70 -9.10 -11.26 1.41
CA LEU A 70 -9.98 -12.40 1.20
C LEU A 70 -9.38 -13.72 1.70
N LEU A 71 -8.06 -13.91 1.53
CA LEU A 71 -7.39 -15.13 1.97
C LEU A 71 -7.47 -15.36 3.49
N ALA A 72 -7.47 -14.30 4.30
CA ALA A 72 -7.60 -14.44 5.75
C ALA A 72 -8.98 -15.00 6.15
N VAL A 73 -10.01 -14.76 5.35
CA VAL A 73 -11.38 -15.25 5.57
C VAL A 73 -11.62 -16.62 4.92
N VAL A 74 -11.02 -16.88 3.75
CA VAL A 74 -11.23 -18.11 2.97
C VAL A 74 -10.34 -19.27 3.42
N SER A 75 -9.20 -19.00 4.06
CA SER A 75 -8.25 -20.01 4.55
C SER A 75 -8.90 -21.18 5.32
N PRO A 76 -9.76 -20.96 6.34
CA PRO A 76 -10.42 -22.05 7.07
C PRO A 76 -11.30 -22.93 6.15
N GLU A 77 -12.06 -22.29 5.26
CA GLU A 77 -13.04 -22.95 4.40
C GLU A 77 -12.39 -23.87 3.36
N ILE A 78 -11.28 -23.43 2.75
CA ILE A 78 -10.54 -24.27 1.79
C ILE A 78 -9.77 -25.39 2.47
N ARG A 79 -9.35 -25.18 3.73
CA ARG A 79 -8.69 -26.19 4.54
C ARG A 79 -9.65 -27.35 4.83
N CYS A 80 -10.89 -27.03 5.18
CA CYS A 80 -11.99 -27.98 5.35
C CYS A 80 -12.31 -28.77 4.07
N GLU A 81 -12.58 -28.06 2.97
CA GLU A 81 -13.04 -28.65 1.71
C GLU A 81 -12.03 -29.66 1.15
N TRP A 82 -10.74 -29.30 1.11
CA TRP A 82 -9.70 -30.09 0.46
C TRP A 82 -8.76 -30.80 1.43
N ARG A 83 -9.05 -30.76 2.74
CA ARG A 83 -8.24 -31.42 3.77
C ARG A 83 -6.75 -31.07 3.66
N LEU A 84 -6.48 -29.77 3.66
CA LEU A 84 -5.15 -29.22 3.39
C LEU A 84 -4.27 -29.19 4.64
N GLN A 85 -2.97 -29.42 4.44
CA GLN A 85 -1.94 -29.17 5.45
C GLN A 85 -1.65 -27.65 5.55
N ASP A 86 -1.10 -27.21 6.68
CA ASP A 86 -0.87 -25.77 6.92
C ASP A 86 0.03 -25.11 5.86
N TRP A 87 1.05 -25.81 5.35
CA TRP A 87 1.92 -25.28 4.29
C TRP A 87 1.20 -25.13 2.95
N GLN A 88 0.17 -25.94 2.70
CA GLN A 88 -0.65 -25.82 1.50
C GLN A 88 -1.54 -24.56 1.58
N VAL A 89 -2.08 -24.24 2.76
CA VAL A 89 -2.82 -22.98 2.95
C VAL A 89 -1.89 -21.77 2.81
N ALA A 90 -0.71 -21.82 3.44
CA ALA A 90 0.34 -20.80 3.30
C ALA A 90 0.76 -20.57 1.84
N LEU A 91 0.91 -21.66 1.07
CA LEU A 91 1.32 -21.60 -0.32
C LEU A 91 0.35 -20.79 -1.18
N VAL A 92 -0.97 -20.89 -0.95
CA VAL A 92 -1.96 -20.08 -1.69
C VAL A 92 -1.66 -18.60 -1.50
N SER A 93 -1.50 -18.16 -0.26
CA SER A 93 -1.25 -16.76 0.09
C SER A 93 0.06 -16.25 -0.51
N THR A 94 1.13 -17.04 -0.39
CA THR A 94 2.43 -16.71 -0.97
C THR A 94 2.38 -16.60 -2.49
N MET A 95 1.64 -17.49 -3.17
CA MET A 95 1.52 -17.48 -4.63
C MET A 95 0.75 -16.26 -5.16
N VAL A 96 -0.23 -15.72 -4.40
CA VAL A 96 -0.86 -14.43 -4.72
C VAL A 96 0.17 -13.29 -4.69
N PHE A 97 0.99 -13.21 -3.63
CA PHE A 97 2.04 -12.20 -3.54
C PHE A 97 3.15 -12.37 -4.58
N LEU A 98 3.46 -13.61 -4.96
CA LEU A 98 4.40 -13.90 -6.05
C LEU A 98 3.86 -13.38 -7.39
N GLY A 99 2.60 -13.68 -7.70
CA GLY A 99 1.91 -13.15 -8.87
C GLY A 99 1.92 -11.61 -8.87
N PHE A 100 1.62 -11.00 -7.73
CA PHE A 100 1.69 -9.55 -7.54
C PHE A 100 3.09 -9.03 -7.88
N MET A 101 4.14 -9.59 -7.28
CA MET A 101 5.52 -9.11 -7.48
C MET A 101 5.96 -9.19 -8.94
N LEU A 102 5.78 -10.36 -9.58
CA LEU A 102 6.22 -10.58 -10.97
C LEU A 102 5.47 -9.67 -11.95
N CYS A 103 4.14 -9.60 -11.81
CA CYS A 103 3.31 -8.80 -12.67
C CYS A 103 3.35 -7.31 -12.33
N GLY A 104 3.80 -6.90 -11.14
CA GLY A 104 3.97 -5.50 -10.75
C GLY A 104 5.11 -4.80 -11.49
N VAL A 105 6.23 -5.50 -11.69
CA VAL A 105 7.34 -4.99 -12.50
C VAL A 105 6.91 -4.85 -13.97
N LEU A 106 6.21 -5.87 -14.48
CA LEU A 106 5.66 -5.86 -15.84
C LEU A 106 4.61 -4.77 -16.02
N SER A 107 3.68 -4.62 -15.07
CA SER A 107 2.61 -3.62 -15.13
C SER A 107 3.17 -2.20 -15.08
N GLY A 108 4.21 -1.95 -14.28
CA GLY A 108 4.93 -0.67 -14.29
C GLY A 108 5.56 -0.36 -15.65
N TYR A 109 6.30 -1.32 -16.23
CA TYR A 109 6.90 -1.14 -17.57
C TYR A 109 5.85 -0.90 -18.67
N ILE A 110 4.75 -1.66 -18.64
CA ILE A 110 3.64 -1.51 -19.60
C ILE A 110 2.94 -0.16 -19.39
N ALA A 111 2.75 0.27 -18.15
CA ALA A 111 2.06 1.52 -17.81
C ALA A 111 2.82 2.74 -18.32
N ASP A 112 4.15 2.73 -18.20
CA ASP A 112 5.00 3.81 -18.70
C ASP A 112 5.04 3.86 -20.25
N ARG A 113 4.79 2.73 -20.94
CA ARG A 113 4.81 2.67 -22.42
C ARG A 113 3.44 2.93 -23.05
N TYR A 114 2.39 2.29 -22.54
CA TYR A 114 1.07 2.27 -23.16
C TYR A 114 0.02 3.16 -22.49
N GLY A 115 0.36 3.74 -21.33
CA GLY A 115 -0.51 4.61 -20.54
C GLY A 115 -0.98 3.91 -19.26
N ARG A 116 -1.01 4.68 -18.16
CA ARG A 116 -1.38 4.16 -16.83
C ARG A 116 -2.84 3.76 -16.77
N TRP A 117 -3.73 4.53 -17.40
CA TRP A 117 -5.17 4.24 -17.38
C TRP A 117 -5.48 2.85 -17.96
N LYS A 118 -4.84 2.47 -19.08
CA LYS A 118 -5.07 1.17 -19.73
C LYS A 118 -4.62 0.00 -18.85
N VAL A 119 -3.50 0.15 -18.16
CA VAL A 119 -2.98 -0.89 -17.26
C VAL A 119 -3.86 -1.06 -16.04
N VAL A 120 -4.32 0.04 -15.44
CA VAL A 120 -5.24 -0.02 -14.29
C VAL A 120 -6.57 -0.67 -14.71
N PHE A 121 -7.17 -0.19 -15.79
CA PHE A 121 -8.42 -0.76 -16.33
C PHE A 121 -8.28 -2.24 -16.68
N GLY A 122 -7.22 -2.61 -17.40
CA GLY A 122 -6.92 -4.00 -17.74
C GLY A 122 -6.70 -4.87 -16.50
N GLY A 123 -6.04 -4.34 -15.47
CA GLY A 123 -5.86 -4.99 -14.18
C GLY A 123 -7.18 -5.29 -13.46
N PHE A 124 -8.15 -4.37 -13.50
CA PHE A 124 -9.49 -4.61 -12.96
C PHE A 124 -10.24 -5.72 -13.69
N VAL A 125 -10.25 -5.68 -15.02
CA VAL A 125 -10.91 -6.71 -15.84
C VAL A 125 -10.26 -8.07 -15.59
N TRP A 126 -8.93 -8.12 -15.56
CA TRP A 126 -8.17 -9.33 -15.29
C TRP A 126 -8.45 -9.89 -13.89
N SER A 127 -8.34 -9.05 -12.86
CA SER A 127 -8.59 -9.43 -11.47
C SER A 127 -10.02 -9.94 -11.28
N ALA A 128 -11.03 -9.22 -11.78
CA ALA A 128 -12.43 -9.62 -11.69
C ALA A 128 -12.71 -10.95 -12.40
N TYR A 129 -12.13 -11.16 -13.58
CA TYR A 129 -12.28 -12.39 -14.35
C TYR A 129 -11.67 -13.60 -13.62
N PHE A 130 -10.41 -13.52 -13.17
CA PHE A 130 -9.75 -14.62 -12.49
C PHE A 130 -10.30 -14.86 -11.08
N SER A 131 -10.76 -13.80 -10.39
CA SER A 131 -11.46 -13.92 -9.10
C SER A 131 -12.78 -14.69 -9.29
N LEU A 132 -13.54 -14.39 -10.35
CA LEU A 132 -14.77 -15.13 -10.68
C LEU A 132 -14.48 -16.60 -10.97
N LEU A 133 -13.49 -16.89 -11.81
CA LEU A 133 -13.06 -18.25 -12.12
C LEU A 133 -12.62 -19.01 -10.86
N THR A 134 -11.99 -18.33 -9.90
CA THR A 134 -11.57 -18.95 -8.64
C THR A 134 -12.74 -19.53 -7.85
N SER A 135 -13.94 -18.93 -7.95
CA SER A 135 -15.15 -19.48 -7.32
C SER A 135 -15.63 -20.82 -7.91
N PHE A 136 -15.15 -21.15 -9.11
CA PHE A 136 -15.46 -22.41 -9.82
C PHE A 136 -14.30 -23.41 -9.75
N ALA A 137 -13.24 -23.13 -8.98
CA ALA A 137 -12.08 -24.00 -8.90
C ALA A 137 -12.48 -25.41 -8.41
N PRO A 138 -12.27 -26.47 -9.22
CA PRO A 138 -12.66 -27.83 -8.86
C PRO A 138 -11.64 -28.51 -7.94
N THR A 139 -10.37 -28.09 -8.03
CA THR A 139 -9.26 -28.67 -7.27
C THR A 139 -8.36 -27.57 -6.71
N TYR A 140 -7.63 -27.93 -5.65
CA TYR A 140 -6.66 -27.05 -5.00
C TYR A 140 -5.59 -26.49 -5.96
N GLY A 141 -5.11 -27.30 -6.91
CA GLY A 141 -4.12 -26.84 -7.90
C GLY A 141 -4.67 -25.73 -8.81
N TRP A 142 -5.91 -25.87 -9.30
CA TRP A 142 -6.59 -24.81 -10.04
C TRP A 142 -6.80 -23.56 -9.19
N PHE A 143 -7.15 -23.74 -7.91
CA PHE A 143 -7.34 -22.62 -7.00
C PHE A 143 -6.05 -21.79 -6.82
N ILE A 144 -4.90 -22.42 -6.58
CA ILE A 144 -3.61 -21.71 -6.49
C ILE A 144 -3.30 -20.96 -7.79
N PHE A 145 -3.45 -21.61 -8.94
CA PHE A 145 -3.15 -21.00 -10.23
C PHE A 145 -4.00 -19.76 -10.47
N LEU A 146 -5.32 -19.87 -10.28
CA LEU A 146 -6.25 -18.76 -10.47
C LEU A 146 -5.98 -17.62 -9.47
N ARG A 147 -5.66 -17.94 -8.21
CA ARG A 147 -5.26 -16.97 -7.20
C ARG A 147 -3.96 -16.23 -7.57
N SER A 148 -2.98 -16.94 -8.11
CA SER A 148 -1.75 -16.34 -8.62
C SER A 148 -2.05 -15.32 -9.74
N MET A 149 -2.98 -15.65 -10.63
CA MET A 149 -3.44 -14.75 -11.69
C MET A 149 -4.22 -13.55 -11.16
N VAL A 150 -5.01 -13.71 -10.09
CA VAL A 150 -5.62 -12.58 -9.37
C VAL A 150 -4.54 -11.63 -8.85
N GLY A 151 -3.48 -12.16 -8.23
CA GLY A 151 -2.32 -11.36 -7.79
C GLY A 151 -1.71 -10.51 -8.92
N CYS A 152 -1.64 -11.07 -10.13
CA CYS A 152 -1.22 -10.31 -11.31
C CYS A 152 -2.17 -9.17 -11.70
N GLY A 153 -3.48 -9.39 -11.61
CA GLY A 153 -4.48 -8.34 -11.84
C GLY A 153 -4.40 -7.22 -10.81
N VAL A 154 -4.26 -7.59 -9.53
CA VAL A 154 -4.07 -6.65 -8.42
C VAL A 154 -2.84 -5.77 -8.65
N ALA A 155 -1.73 -6.32 -9.16
CA ALA A 155 -0.54 -5.53 -9.49
C ALA A 155 -0.77 -4.45 -10.57
N GLY A 156 -1.72 -4.67 -11.47
CA GLY A 156 -2.19 -3.65 -12.41
C GLY A 156 -3.05 -2.59 -11.73
N VAL A 157 -3.95 -3.01 -10.84
CA VAL A 157 -4.82 -2.12 -10.05
C VAL A 157 -3.99 -1.14 -9.20
N SER A 158 -2.91 -1.61 -8.57
CA SER A 158 -2.05 -0.78 -7.71
C SER A 158 -1.36 0.38 -8.45
N GLN A 159 -1.23 0.30 -9.78
CA GLN A 159 -0.74 1.44 -10.59
C GLN A 159 -1.68 2.65 -10.53
N GLY A 160 -2.93 2.45 -10.09
CA GLY A 160 -3.89 3.50 -9.80
C GLY A 160 -3.41 4.49 -8.74
N PHE A 161 -2.54 4.05 -7.81
CA PHE A 161 -1.92 4.93 -6.84
C PHE A 161 -1.03 6.00 -7.50
N VAL A 162 -0.37 5.68 -8.61
CA VAL A 162 0.46 6.66 -9.33
C VAL A 162 -0.42 7.54 -10.22
N LEU A 163 -1.43 6.96 -10.86
CA LEU A 163 -2.38 7.72 -11.67
C LEU A 163 -3.06 8.83 -10.85
N LYS A 164 -3.50 8.54 -9.61
CA LYS A 164 -4.14 9.56 -8.76
C LYS A 164 -3.20 10.70 -8.38
N THR A 165 -1.91 10.45 -8.17
CA THR A 165 -0.96 11.50 -7.76
C THR A 165 -0.60 12.44 -8.91
N GLU A 166 -0.69 11.98 -10.16
CA GLU A 166 -0.46 12.80 -11.35
C GLU A 166 -1.54 13.87 -11.57
N PHE A 167 -2.78 13.62 -11.12
CA PHE A 167 -3.87 14.60 -11.21
C PHE A 167 -4.00 15.50 -9.99
N ILE A 168 -3.49 15.10 -8.81
CA ILE A 168 -3.67 15.88 -7.57
C ILE A 168 -2.60 16.98 -7.49
N PRO A 169 -2.97 18.26 -7.23
CA PRO A 169 -2.03 19.35 -7.00
C PRO A 169 -1.09 19.09 -5.82
N ALA A 170 0.18 19.52 -5.90
CA ALA A 170 1.21 19.20 -4.92
C ALA A 170 0.83 19.53 -3.47
N ASN A 171 0.20 20.68 -3.24
CA ASN A 171 -0.22 21.15 -1.91
C ASN A 171 -1.25 20.26 -1.21
N GLN A 172 -2.06 19.51 -1.96
CA GLN A 172 -3.14 18.67 -1.41
C GLN A 172 -2.74 17.19 -1.26
N ARG A 173 -1.61 16.78 -1.86
CA ARG A 173 -1.14 15.38 -1.82
C ARG A 173 -0.90 14.89 -0.39
N GLY A 174 -0.39 15.76 0.48
CA GLY A 174 -0.10 15.43 1.89
C GLY A 174 -1.33 15.06 2.71
N VAL A 175 -2.53 15.53 2.34
CA VAL A 175 -3.78 15.21 3.03
C VAL A 175 -4.52 14.06 2.36
N LEU A 176 -4.61 14.05 1.02
CA LEU A 176 -5.36 13.04 0.28
C LEU A 176 -4.70 11.65 0.32
N LEU A 177 -3.37 11.58 0.37
CA LEU A 177 -2.67 10.29 0.35
C LEU A 177 -2.91 9.46 1.63
N PRO A 178 -2.77 10.01 2.85
CA PRO A 178 -3.15 9.30 4.07
C PRO A 178 -4.65 9.00 4.15
N LEU A 179 -5.51 9.90 3.62
CA LEU A 179 -6.96 9.67 3.57
C LEU A 179 -7.31 8.44 2.72
N ALA A 180 -6.46 8.08 1.76
CA ALA A 180 -6.65 6.89 0.94
C ALA A 180 -6.56 5.57 1.73
N SER A 181 -5.98 5.57 2.94
CA SER A 181 -5.93 4.40 3.83
C SER A 181 -7.31 4.05 4.39
N ILE A 182 -8.25 4.99 4.42
CA ILE A 182 -9.65 4.71 4.79
C ILE A 182 -10.28 3.75 3.79
N PHE A 183 -10.02 3.92 2.49
CA PHE A 183 -10.54 3.00 1.47
C PHE A 183 -9.99 1.58 1.63
N TRP A 184 -8.73 1.45 2.04
CA TRP A 184 -8.14 0.14 2.34
C TRP A 184 -8.87 -0.54 3.50
N MET A 185 -9.06 0.17 4.62
CA MET A 185 -9.82 -0.33 5.77
C MET A 185 -11.24 -0.73 5.39
N VAL A 186 -11.95 0.10 4.60
CA VAL A 186 -13.31 -0.21 4.13
C VAL A 186 -13.33 -1.50 3.32
N GLY A 187 -12.34 -1.75 2.46
CA GLY A 187 -12.22 -3.01 1.72
C GLY A 187 -11.98 -4.21 2.62
N SER A 188 -11.07 -4.09 3.59
CA SER A 188 -10.81 -5.11 4.61
C SER A 188 -12.06 -5.45 5.43
N MET A 189 -12.84 -4.45 5.83
CA MET A 189 -14.10 -4.67 6.56
C MET A 189 -15.16 -5.31 5.66
N LEU A 190 -15.29 -4.86 4.41
CA LEU A 190 -16.32 -5.36 3.50
C LEU A 190 -16.15 -6.86 3.25
N ILE A 191 -14.91 -7.35 3.09
CA ILE A 191 -14.68 -8.79 2.89
C ILE A 191 -14.97 -9.61 4.15
N ILE A 192 -14.69 -9.08 5.35
CA ILE A 192 -15.01 -9.75 6.62
C ILE A 192 -16.54 -9.79 6.84
N VAL A 193 -17.26 -8.70 6.55
CA VAL A 193 -18.74 -8.67 6.59
C VAL A 193 -19.34 -9.65 5.59
N LEU A 194 -18.81 -9.71 4.36
CA LEU A 194 -19.23 -10.71 3.39
C LEU A 194 -18.97 -12.14 3.90
N GLY A 195 -17.84 -12.37 4.54
CA GLY A 195 -17.53 -13.63 5.24
C GLY A 195 -18.61 -13.99 6.25
N MET A 196 -18.86 -13.09 7.20
CA MET A 196 -19.84 -13.26 8.28
C MET A 196 -21.26 -13.57 7.77
N LEU A 197 -21.70 -12.93 6.69
CA LEU A 197 -23.07 -13.07 6.18
C LEU A 197 -23.26 -14.24 5.20
N VAL A 198 -22.26 -14.52 4.36
CA VAL A 198 -22.40 -15.42 3.20
C VAL A 198 -21.81 -16.79 3.49
N VAL A 199 -20.68 -16.89 4.19
CA VAL A 199 -20.00 -18.18 4.41
C VAL A 199 -20.88 -19.17 5.18
N PRO A 200 -21.57 -18.81 6.28
CA PRO A 200 -22.39 -19.76 7.03
C PRO A 200 -23.61 -20.31 6.26
N THR A 201 -24.09 -19.60 5.23
CA THR A 201 -25.33 -19.95 4.51
C THR A 201 -25.08 -20.51 3.12
N LEU A 202 -24.21 -19.87 2.34
CA LEU A 202 -23.95 -20.17 0.93
C LEU A 202 -22.52 -20.67 0.68
N GLY A 203 -21.63 -20.58 1.68
CA GLY A 203 -20.24 -21.00 1.58
C GLY A 203 -19.31 -20.01 0.87
N TRP A 204 -18.01 -20.32 0.93
CA TRP A 204 -16.93 -19.43 0.44
C TRP A 204 -16.97 -19.16 -1.07
N ARG A 205 -17.49 -20.09 -1.89
CA ARG A 205 -17.57 -19.91 -3.35
C ARG A 205 -18.52 -18.76 -3.73
N TRP A 206 -19.66 -18.65 -3.05
CA TRP A 206 -20.60 -17.54 -3.25
C TRP A 206 -20.06 -16.22 -2.71
N MET A 207 -19.31 -16.26 -1.60
CA MET A 207 -18.63 -15.08 -1.08
C MET A 207 -17.69 -14.45 -2.12
N ILE A 208 -16.87 -15.25 -2.81
CA ILE A 208 -15.99 -14.77 -3.90
C ILE A 208 -16.81 -14.18 -5.06
N ARG A 209 -17.94 -14.80 -5.42
CA ARG A 209 -18.80 -14.27 -6.50
C ARG A 209 -19.34 -12.88 -6.17
N ILE A 210 -19.80 -12.70 -4.93
CA ILE A 210 -20.35 -11.43 -4.46
C ILE A 210 -19.23 -10.38 -4.31
N SER A 211 -18.03 -10.78 -3.88
CA SER A 211 -16.89 -9.87 -3.68
C SER A 211 -16.41 -9.19 -4.98
N ILE A 212 -16.77 -9.70 -6.15
CA ILE A 212 -16.42 -9.13 -7.46
C ILE A 212 -17.32 -7.96 -7.85
N THR A 213 -18.48 -7.79 -7.19
CA THR A 213 -19.46 -6.75 -7.50
C THR A 213 -18.85 -5.33 -7.52
N PRO A 214 -18.04 -4.91 -6.53
CA PRO A 214 -17.40 -3.60 -6.54
C PRO A 214 -16.42 -3.43 -7.73
N SER A 215 -15.71 -4.49 -8.12
CA SER A 215 -14.81 -4.49 -9.28
C SER A 215 -15.56 -4.25 -10.58
N VAL A 216 -16.72 -4.90 -10.75
CA VAL A 216 -17.58 -4.73 -11.94
C VAL A 216 -18.14 -3.31 -12.00
N ILE A 217 -18.60 -2.76 -10.88
CA ILE A 217 -19.08 -1.37 -10.81
C ILE A 217 -17.97 -0.40 -11.23
N LEU A 218 -16.73 -0.61 -10.75
CA LEU A 218 -15.60 0.25 -11.08
C LEU A 218 -15.24 0.20 -12.56
N ILE A 219 -15.30 -0.96 -13.21
CA ILE A 219 -15.07 -1.11 -14.65
C ILE A 219 -15.96 -0.14 -15.46
N PHE A 220 -17.22 0.07 -15.06
CA PHE A 220 -18.10 1.06 -15.69
C PHE A 220 -17.73 2.51 -15.33
N LEU A 221 -17.30 2.76 -14.10
CA LEU A 221 -16.88 4.09 -13.64
C LEU A 221 -15.56 4.58 -14.26
N PHE A 222 -14.70 3.68 -14.75
CA PHE A 222 -13.44 4.04 -15.43
C PHE A 222 -13.64 4.93 -16.66
N LYS A 223 -14.82 4.93 -17.29
CA LYS A 223 -15.16 5.85 -18.40
C LYS A 223 -15.07 7.33 -18.01
N PHE A 224 -15.23 7.65 -16.72
CA PHE A 224 -15.16 9.02 -16.23
C PHE A 224 -13.73 9.50 -15.98
N ILE A 225 -12.77 8.58 -15.87
CA ILE A 225 -11.36 8.89 -15.62
C ILE A 225 -10.64 9.06 -16.97
N PRO A 226 -10.10 10.25 -17.29
CA PRO A 226 -9.27 10.42 -18.48
C PRO A 226 -7.86 9.84 -18.27
N GLU A 227 -7.14 9.62 -19.37
CA GLU A 227 -5.70 9.33 -19.30
C GLU A 227 -4.91 10.55 -18.80
N SER A 228 -3.79 10.30 -18.13
CA SER A 228 -2.94 11.35 -17.55
C SER A 228 -2.43 12.34 -18.59
N ALA A 229 -2.53 13.64 -18.27
CA ALA A 229 -1.98 14.71 -19.10
C ALA A 229 -0.45 14.59 -19.22
N ARG A 230 0.24 14.22 -18.13
CA ARG A 230 1.70 13.99 -18.12
C ARG A 230 2.10 12.86 -19.06
N TYR A 231 1.36 11.74 -19.04
CA TYR A 231 1.58 10.65 -19.99
C TYR A 231 1.41 11.11 -21.43
N ASN A 232 0.30 11.79 -21.75
CA ASN A 232 0.01 12.24 -23.10
C ASN A 232 1.08 13.19 -23.65
N VAL A 233 1.59 14.13 -22.84
CA VAL A 233 2.71 15.00 -23.27
C VAL A 233 3.98 14.18 -23.51
N SER A 234 4.33 13.28 -22.58
CA SER A 234 5.52 12.42 -22.73
C SER A 234 5.44 11.47 -23.93
N ALA A 235 4.23 11.10 -24.35
CA ALA A 235 3.97 10.27 -25.52
C ALA A 235 3.96 11.07 -26.84
N GLY A 236 4.16 12.40 -26.78
CA GLY A 236 4.11 13.31 -27.92
C GLY A 236 2.70 13.77 -28.32
N ASN A 237 1.66 13.36 -27.59
CA ASN A 237 0.26 13.69 -27.87
C ASN A 237 -0.18 14.93 -27.08
N VAL A 238 0.40 16.09 -27.40
CA VAL A 238 0.14 17.37 -26.71
C VAL A 238 -1.35 17.79 -26.81
N ASP A 239 -1.99 17.55 -27.96
CA ASP A 239 -3.41 17.88 -28.16
C ASP A 239 -4.34 17.10 -27.22
N ALA A 240 -4.05 15.82 -27.00
CA ALA A 240 -4.80 14.97 -26.08
C ALA A 240 -4.60 15.42 -24.63
N ALA A 241 -3.37 15.82 -24.27
CA ALA A 241 -3.08 16.38 -22.95
C ALA A 241 -3.86 17.67 -22.71
N MET A 242 -3.88 18.58 -23.68
CA MET A 242 -4.61 19.84 -23.60
C MET A 242 -6.12 19.62 -23.49
N LYS A 243 -6.68 18.66 -24.24
CA LYS A 243 -8.10 18.27 -24.13
C LYS A 243 -8.45 17.73 -22.73
N THR A 244 -7.57 16.93 -22.14
CA THR A 244 -7.74 16.47 -20.75
C THR A 244 -7.72 17.63 -19.77
N LEU A 245 -6.75 18.54 -19.87
CA LEU A 245 -6.63 19.71 -18.99
C LEU A 245 -7.84 20.65 -19.13
N GLN A 246 -8.32 20.90 -20.35
CA GLN A 246 -9.53 21.67 -20.62
C GLN A 246 -10.77 21.02 -19.99
N LYS A 247 -10.90 19.69 -20.10
CA LYS A 247 -12.00 18.94 -19.47
C LYS A 247 -11.98 19.08 -17.95
N ILE A 248 -10.79 19.01 -17.33
CA ILE A 248 -10.62 19.20 -15.87
C ILE A 248 -10.98 20.64 -15.48
N ALA A 249 -10.45 21.63 -16.20
CA ALA A 249 -10.72 23.05 -15.97
C ALA A 249 -12.22 23.36 -16.08
N ALA A 250 -12.90 22.83 -17.10
CA ALA A 250 -14.35 22.97 -17.28
C ALA A 250 -15.17 22.38 -16.11
N MET A 251 -14.80 21.19 -15.62
CA MET A 251 -15.47 20.57 -14.47
C MET A 251 -15.22 21.33 -13.16
N ASN A 252 -14.04 21.91 -13.00
CA ASN A 252 -13.69 22.72 -11.84
C ASN A 252 -14.15 24.18 -11.95
N ARG A 253 -14.73 24.57 -13.10
CA ARG A 253 -15.13 25.95 -13.43
C ARG A 253 -13.96 26.94 -13.32
N THR A 254 -12.77 26.51 -13.72
CA THR A 254 -11.55 27.31 -13.75
C THR A 254 -11.01 27.43 -15.17
N SER A 255 -10.08 28.36 -15.39
CA SER A 255 -9.42 28.58 -16.67
C SER A 255 -7.98 28.08 -16.65
N LEU A 256 -7.48 27.71 -17.83
CA LEU A 256 -6.10 27.30 -18.02
C LEU A 256 -5.16 28.51 -18.01
N PRO A 257 -3.87 28.30 -17.70
CA PRO A 257 -2.86 29.33 -17.92
C PRO A 257 -2.82 29.75 -19.41
N PRO A 258 -2.66 31.06 -19.69
CA PRO A 258 -2.42 31.50 -21.06
C PRO A 258 -1.10 30.92 -21.56
N GLY A 259 -1.08 30.46 -22.81
CA GLY A 259 0.14 29.97 -23.45
C GLY A 259 0.06 28.61 -24.13
N ARG A 260 1.23 28.09 -24.52
CA ARG A 260 1.41 26.76 -25.10
C ARG A 260 1.94 25.78 -24.05
N LEU A 261 1.34 24.59 -24.01
CA LEU A 261 1.80 23.50 -23.16
C LEU A 261 3.15 22.97 -23.68
N VAL A 262 4.21 23.18 -22.90
CA VAL A 262 5.55 22.66 -23.18
C VAL A 262 6.10 22.04 -21.91
N GLU A 263 6.51 20.79 -21.98
CA GLU A 263 7.14 20.10 -20.85
C GLU A 263 8.63 19.91 -21.15
N PRO A 264 9.53 20.32 -20.25
CA PRO A 264 10.96 20.15 -20.47
C PRO A 264 11.26 18.65 -20.61
N THR A 265 11.97 18.28 -21.69
CA THR A 265 12.40 16.91 -21.91
C THR A 265 13.39 16.53 -20.81
N VAL A 266 12.93 15.79 -19.80
CA VAL A 266 13.83 15.22 -18.77
C VAL A 266 14.65 14.13 -19.45
N ASN A 267 15.83 14.50 -19.95
CA ASN A 267 16.70 13.64 -20.76
C ASN A 267 17.35 12.49 -19.97
N GLU A 268 17.29 12.49 -18.63
CA GLU A 268 17.83 11.41 -17.81
C GLU A 268 16.73 10.72 -17.00
N ARG A 269 16.25 9.58 -17.50
CA ARG A 269 15.62 8.58 -16.63
C ARG A 269 16.71 8.05 -15.71
N GLY A 270 16.59 8.28 -14.41
CA GLY A 270 17.56 7.80 -13.43
C GLY A 270 17.87 6.31 -13.63
N SER A 271 19.14 5.94 -13.64
CA SER A 271 19.50 4.52 -13.65
C SER A 271 19.25 3.92 -12.27
N TRP A 272 18.76 2.67 -12.19
CA TRP A 272 18.63 1.95 -10.91
C TRP A 272 19.97 1.88 -10.15
N ARG A 273 21.11 2.00 -10.86
CA ARG A 273 22.45 2.08 -10.29
C ARG A 273 22.62 3.25 -9.31
N ILE A 274 21.85 4.34 -9.48
CA ILE A 274 21.87 5.51 -8.57
C ILE A 274 21.50 5.08 -7.14
N LEU A 275 20.56 4.13 -7.00
CA LEU A 275 20.11 3.62 -5.69
C LEU A 275 21.21 2.85 -4.95
N LEU A 276 22.12 2.21 -5.69
CA LEU A 276 23.26 1.45 -5.18
C LEU A 276 24.57 2.26 -5.19
N GLY A 277 24.53 3.51 -5.65
CA GLY A 277 25.66 4.43 -5.62
C GLY A 277 26.11 4.70 -4.18
N THR A 278 27.38 5.07 -4.00
CA THR A 278 28.00 5.29 -2.68
C THR A 278 27.23 6.27 -1.79
N THR A 279 26.55 7.25 -2.39
CA THR A 279 25.71 8.25 -1.70
C THR A 279 24.43 7.66 -1.09
N PHE A 280 23.71 6.81 -1.84
CA PHE A 280 22.38 6.30 -1.44
C PHE A 280 22.37 4.85 -1.00
N ARG A 281 23.44 4.07 -1.21
CA ARG A 281 23.49 2.62 -0.96
C ARG A 281 23.03 2.23 0.45
N ARG A 282 23.55 2.92 1.47
CA ARG A 282 23.17 2.65 2.88
C ARG A 282 21.68 2.92 3.11
N THR A 283 21.19 4.06 2.63
CA THR A 283 19.79 4.45 2.78
C THR A 283 18.86 3.49 2.04
N SER A 284 19.17 3.14 0.79
CA SER A 284 18.39 2.20 -0.01
C SER A 284 18.33 0.81 0.62
N LEU A 285 19.45 0.25 1.08
CA LEU A 285 19.46 -1.07 1.72
C LEU A 285 18.64 -1.10 3.02
N LEU A 286 18.77 -0.07 3.86
CA LEU A 286 17.99 0.05 5.10
C LEU A 286 16.50 0.23 4.79
N LEU A 287 16.15 1.00 3.76
CA LEU A 287 14.76 1.18 3.33
C LEU A 287 14.16 -0.10 2.76
N TRP A 288 14.90 -0.84 1.92
CA TRP A 288 14.42 -2.13 1.40
C TRP A 288 14.09 -3.09 2.53
N TYR A 289 14.95 -3.16 3.56
CA TYR A 289 14.68 -3.94 4.77
C TYR A 289 13.47 -3.41 5.56
N SER A 290 13.36 -2.09 5.73
CA SER A 290 12.23 -1.46 6.43
C SER A 290 10.89 -1.76 5.76
N TRP A 291 10.81 -1.69 4.43
CA TRP A 291 9.63 -2.04 3.66
C TRP A 291 9.30 -3.53 3.68
N PHE A 292 10.33 -4.38 3.62
CA PHE A 292 10.17 -5.82 3.81
C PHE A 292 9.52 -6.11 5.16
N VAL A 293 10.07 -5.57 6.26
CA VAL A 293 9.55 -5.80 7.61
C VAL A 293 8.17 -5.18 7.80
N ALA A 294 7.92 -3.97 7.30
CA ALA A 294 6.60 -3.32 7.40
C ALA A 294 5.49 -4.21 6.79
N SER A 295 5.75 -4.79 5.63
CA SER A 295 4.82 -5.72 4.96
C SER A 295 4.72 -7.07 5.67
N PHE A 296 5.87 -7.62 6.09
CA PHE A 296 5.94 -8.88 6.84
C PHE A 296 5.11 -8.79 8.13
N LEU A 297 5.22 -7.69 8.89
CA LEU A 297 4.40 -7.46 10.07
C LEU A 297 2.93 -7.21 9.74
N TYR A 298 2.64 -6.47 8.66
CA TYR A 298 1.26 -6.10 8.32
C TYR A 298 0.45 -7.35 7.99
N TYR A 299 0.89 -8.11 6.99
CA TYR A 299 0.23 -9.35 6.61
C TYR A 299 0.38 -10.43 7.69
N GLY A 300 1.50 -10.43 8.42
CA GLY A 300 1.69 -11.29 9.58
C GLY A 300 0.64 -11.06 10.66
N SER A 301 0.32 -9.80 10.99
CA SER A 301 -0.72 -9.46 11.97
C SER A 301 -2.11 -9.91 11.52
N VAL A 302 -2.43 -9.73 10.23
CA VAL A 302 -3.71 -10.17 9.66
C VAL A 302 -3.85 -11.68 9.71
N LEU A 303 -2.90 -12.41 9.13
CA LEU A 303 -2.97 -13.87 9.01
C LEU A 303 -2.80 -14.58 10.36
N SER A 304 -1.94 -14.05 11.24
CA SER A 304 -1.81 -14.60 12.59
C SER A 304 -3.08 -14.41 13.39
N SER A 305 -3.76 -13.26 13.25
CA SER A 305 -5.04 -13.04 13.93
C SER A 305 -6.13 -14.02 13.47
N SER A 306 -6.22 -14.30 12.17
CA SER A 306 -7.17 -15.29 11.65
C SER A 306 -6.84 -16.71 12.10
N GLU A 307 -5.57 -17.12 12.08
CA GLU A 307 -5.17 -18.47 12.52
C GLU A 307 -5.31 -18.68 14.03
N LEU A 308 -5.05 -17.65 14.84
CA LEU A 308 -5.24 -17.70 16.29
C LEU A 308 -6.70 -17.90 16.68
N LEU A 309 -7.62 -17.21 15.99
CA LEU A 309 -9.05 -17.35 16.18
C LEU A 309 -9.54 -18.72 15.66
N GLU A 310 -9.15 -19.10 14.45
CA GLU A 310 -9.57 -20.38 13.84
C GLU A 310 -9.15 -21.59 14.67
N LYS A 311 -7.92 -21.60 15.19
CA LYS A 311 -7.38 -22.75 15.95
C LYS A 311 -7.73 -22.71 17.44
N ASN A 312 -8.44 -21.68 17.92
CA ASN A 312 -8.68 -21.43 19.34
C ASN A 312 -7.39 -21.54 20.19
N LEU A 313 -6.26 -21.06 19.66
CA LEU A 313 -4.95 -21.10 20.34
C LEU A 313 -4.78 -19.99 21.39
N LEU A 314 -5.87 -19.29 21.71
CA LEU A 314 -5.91 -18.20 22.66
C LEU A 314 -5.81 -18.73 24.08
N CYS A 315 -4.95 -18.13 24.89
CA CYS A 315 -5.01 -18.34 26.34
C CYS A 315 -6.08 -17.40 26.92
N VAL A 316 -7.29 -17.92 27.14
CA VAL A 316 -8.45 -17.12 27.56
C VAL A 316 -8.75 -17.38 29.04
N THR A 317 -8.80 -16.32 29.85
CA THR A 317 -9.06 -16.46 31.30
C THR A 317 -10.54 -16.66 31.64
N ASN A 318 -11.46 -16.18 30.79
CA ASN A 318 -12.91 -16.31 30.92
C ASN A 318 -13.51 -16.87 29.62
N ALA A 319 -13.13 -18.09 29.24
CA ALA A 319 -13.68 -18.73 28.04
C ALA A 319 -15.10 -19.26 28.32
N ASP A 320 -16.02 -19.06 27.38
CA ASP A 320 -17.26 -19.84 27.33
C ASP A 320 -16.90 -21.33 27.19
N PRO A 321 -17.75 -22.29 27.65
CA PRO A 321 -17.44 -23.71 27.61
C PRO A 321 -17.07 -24.26 26.21
N GLU A 322 -17.51 -23.61 25.12
CA GLU A 322 -17.09 -23.92 23.74
C GLU A 322 -15.63 -23.54 23.43
N HIS A 323 -15.07 -22.51 24.08
CA HIS A 323 -13.67 -22.06 23.90
C HIS A 323 -12.66 -22.85 24.74
N HIS A 324 -13.12 -23.71 25.66
CA HIS A 324 -12.25 -24.55 26.50
C HIS A 324 -11.80 -25.84 25.81
N VAL A 325 -12.42 -26.21 24.69
CA VAL A 325 -11.94 -27.32 23.86
C VAL A 325 -10.78 -26.81 23.02
N GLN A 326 -9.56 -26.90 23.54
CA GLN A 326 -8.39 -26.89 22.66
C GLN A 326 -8.62 -27.99 21.63
N HIS A 327 -8.73 -27.62 20.35
CA HIS A 327 -8.92 -28.57 19.26
C HIS A 327 -7.60 -29.30 19.01
N ARG A 328 -7.25 -30.14 19.99
CA ARG A 328 -6.07 -30.98 20.01
C ARG A 328 -6.28 -32.08 18.99
N HIS A 329 -5.22 -32.37 18.24
CA HIS A 329 -5.06 -33.54 17.40
C HIS A 329 -5.65 -34.80 18.07
N GLU A 330 -6.88 -35.17 17.73
CA GLU A 330 -7.40 -36.52 17.88
C GLU A 330 -7.65 -37.06 16.47
N ASP A 331 -6.65 -37.82 16.00
CA ASP A 331 -6.66 -38.84 14.93
C ASP A 331 -7.20 -38.49 13.53
N GLY A 332 -7.58 -37.24 13.26
CA GLY A 332 -7.85 -36.72 11.91
C GLY A 332 -6.67 -35.96 11.31
N LEU A 333 -6.36 -36.19 10.03
CA LEU A 333 -5.36 -35.39 9.28
C LEU A 333 -5.73 -33.89 9.16
N CYS A 334 -6.96 -33.48 9.48
CA CYS A 334 -7.45 -32.10 9.30
C CYS A 334 -8.43 -31.69 10.42
N TYR A 335 -8.22 -30.49 10.96
CA TYR A 335 -9.21 -29.73 11.74
C TYR A 335 -10.09 -28.94 10.78
N CYS A 336 -11.39 -28.87 11.06
CA CYS A 336 -12.35 -28.14 10.25
C CYS A 336 -13.36 -27.45 11.15
N ILE A 337 -13.07 -26.20 11.51
CA ILE A 337 -13.94 -25.37 12.35
C ILE A 337 -14.11 -24.04 11.62
N PRO A 338 -15.34 -23.73 11.16
CA PRO A 338 -15.62 -22.45 10.54
C PRO A 338 -15.60 -21.33 11.59
N PHE A 339 -15.35 -20.10 11.16
CA PHE A 339 -15.38 -18.94 12.05
C PHE A 339 -16.76 -18.75 12.68
N GLY A 340 -16.78 -18.49 13.99
CA GLY A 340 -17.96 -18.05 14.70
C GLY A 340 -18.26 -16.56 14.48
N PHE A 341 -19.48 -16.15 14.83
CA PHE A 341 -19.88 -14.73 14.75
C PHE A 341 -18.99 -13.82 15.61
N ASN A 342 -18.54 -14.31 16.77
CA ASN A 342 -17.63 -13.57 17.66
C ASN A 342 -16.25 -13.36 17.02
N ASP A 343 -15.71 -14.36 16.29
CA ASP A 343 -14.41 -14.26 15.62
C ASP A 343 -14.43 -13.21 14.52
N TYR A 344 -15.48 -13.22 13.69
CA TYR A 344 -15.71 -12.18 12.69
C TYR A 344 -15.83 -10.80 13.33
N THR A 345 -16.49 -10.69 14.48
CA THR A 345 -16.64 -9.42 15.22
C THR A 345 -15.28 -8.93 15.73
N THR A 346 -14.44 -9.81 16.29
CA THR A 346 -13.07 -9.48 16.69
C THR A 346 -12.21 -9.02 15.50
N LEU A 347 -12.29 -9.71 14.35
CA LEU A 347 -11.59 -9.31 13.13
C LEU A 347 -12.07 -7.94 12.63
N LEU A 348 -13.38 -7.67 12.64
CA LEU A 348 -13.95 -6.37 12.25
C LEU A 348 -13.47 -5.24 13.16
N ILE A 349 -13.55 -5.43 14.48
CA ILE A 349 -13.09 -4.43 15.46
C ILE A 349 -11.61 -4.17 15.23
N SER A 350 -10.79 -5.21 15.08
CA SER A 350 -9.35 -5.03 14.85
C SER A 350 -9.03 -4.20 13.60
N CYS A 351 -9.83 -4.31 12.52
CA CYS A 351 -9.64 -3.55 11.29
C CYS A 351 -9.83 -2.04 11.49
N LEU A 352 -10.70 -1.62 12.40
CA LEU A 352 -10.86 -0.20 12.75
C LEU A 352 -9.56 0.43 13.26
N GLY A 353 -8.67 -0.39 13.83
CA GLY A 353 -7.35 0.02 14.29
C GLY A 353 -6.48 0.60 13.17
N GLU A 354 -6.66 0.17 11.91
CA GLU A 354 -5.85 0.65 10.78
C GLU A 354 -5.97 2.16 10.53
N VAL A 355 -7.11 2.75 10.89
CA VAL A 355 -7.41 4.18 10.70
C VAL A 355 -7.46 4.95 12.02
N ALA A 356 -7.88 4.30 13.11
CA ALA A 356 -8.17 4.98 14.38
C ALA A 356 -7.02 5.84 14.92
N LEU A 357 -5.77 5.39 14.79
CA LEU A 357 -4.59 6.12 15.29
C LEU A 357 -3.83 6.91 14.21
N ILE A 358 -4.42 7.13 13.03
CA ILE A 358 -3.81 8.00 12.00
C ILE A 358 -3.59 9.44 12.52
N PRO A 359 -4.55 10.10 13.21
CA PRO A 359 -4.32 11.44 13.76
C PRO A 359 -3.17 11.46 14.78
N LEU A 360 -3.07 10.42 15.62
CA LEU A 360 -1.95 10.25 16.54
C LEU A 360 -0.63 10.11 15.77
N ASN A 361 -0.61 9.39 14.65
CA ASN A 361 0.57 9.25 13.80
C ASN A 361 1.04 10.61 13.26
N ILE A 362 0.11 11.43 12.77
CA ILE A 362 0.43 12.78 12.28
C ILE A 362 1.06 13.63 13.39
N GLY A 363 0.53 13.55 14.62
CA GLY A 363 1.13 14.18 15.79
C GLY A 363 2.53 13.65 16.09
N LEU A 364 2.73 12.33 16.12
CA LEU A 364 4.04 11.75 16.37
C LEU A 364 5.09 12.21 15.34
N LEU A 365 4.72 12.32 14.07
CA LEU A 365 5.59 12.80 13.00
C LEU A 365 5.99 14.27 13.15
N SER A 366 5.08 15.10 13.68
CA SER A 366 5.35 16.51 13.91
C SER A 366 6.25 16.73 15.13
N PHE A 367 6.17 15.89 16.16
CA PHE A 367 6.96 16.00 17.40
C PHE A 367 8.31 15.30 17.35
N PHE A 368 8.37 14.03 16.91
CA PHE A 368 9.57 13.21 16.98
C PHE A 368 10.37 13.16 15.67
N GLY A 369 9.77 13.55 14.55
CA GLY A 369 10.37 13.36 13.21
C GLY A 369 10.22 11.93 12.71
N ARG A 370 10.46 11.71 11.41
CA ARG A 370 10.05 10.48 10.73
C ARG A 370 10.87 9.28 11.19
N LYS A 371 12.19 9.45 11.36
CA LYS A 371 13.11 8.37 11.72
C LYS A 371 12.84 7.83 13.12
N MET A 372 12.63 8.73 14.09
CA MET A 372 12.35 8.33 15.46
C MET A 372 10.96 7.71 15.58
N THR A 373 9.95 8.28 14.90
CA THR A 373 8.60 7.67 14.84
C THR A 373 8.66 6.25 14.27
N LEU A 374 9.39 6.01 13.17
CA LEU A 374 9.58 4.66 12.62
C LEU A 374 10.18 3.69 13.64
N THR A 375 11.21 4.13 14.36
CA THR A 375 11.91 3.32 15.36
C THR A 375 10.98 2.97 16.54
N ILE A 376 10.27 3.97 17.07
CA ILE A 376 9.34 3.79 18.21
C ILE A 376 8.17 2.87 17.83
N LEU A 377 7.53 3.10 16.70
CA LEU A 377 6.40 2.28 16.23
C LEU A 377 6.82 0.82 16.04
N GLN A 378 8.04 0.59 15.53
CA GLN A 378 8.55 -0.76 15.31
C GLN A 378 8.83 -1.50 16.63
N LEU A 379 9.38 -0.82 17.64
CA LEU A 379 9.60 -1.39 18.97
C LEU A 379 8.27 -1.67 19.68
N LEU A 380 7.31 -0.77 19.57
CA LEU A 380 5.96 -0.99 20.10
C LEU A 380 5.30 -2.19 19.41
N ALA A 381 5.37 -2.29 18.08
CA ALA A 381 4.83 -3.44 17.36
C ALA A 381 5.46 -4.76 17.84
N ALA A 382 6.78 -4.80 18.05
CA ALA A 382 7.47 -5.96 18.61
C ALA A 382 6.93 -6.36 19.99
N CYS A 383 6.71 -5.37 20.87
CA CYS A 383 6.13 -5.59 22.18
C CYS A 383 4.72 -6.17 22.07
N PHE A 384 3.85 -5.60 21.23
CA PHE A 384 2.48 -6.07 21.05
C PHE A 384 2.40 -7.47 20.44
N PHE A 385 3.28 -7.84 19.50
CA PHE A 385 3.38 -9.21 18.99
C PHE A 385 3.68 -10.21 20.12
N MET A 386 4.51 -9.84 21.08
CA MET A 386 4.78 -10.68 22.25
C MET A 386 3.64 -10.64 23.27
N LEU A 387 3.00 -9.48 23.47
CA LEU A 387 1.91 -9.27 24.43
C LEU A 387 0.66 -10.10 24.09
N VAL A 388 0.46 -10.40 22.81
CA VAL A 388 -0.60 -11.32 22.34
C VAL A 388 -0.48 -12.73 22.95
N ASN A 389 0.72 -13.16 23.38
CA ASN A 389 0.90 -14.46 24.04
C ASN A 389 0.39 -14.50 25.49
N ILE A 390 0.11 -13.35 26.11
CA ILE A 390 -0.33 -13.29 27.51
C ILE A 390 -1.81 -13.65 27.61
N CYS A 391 -2.15 -14.49 28.59
CA CYS A 391 -3.52 -14.89 28.83
C CYS A 391 -4.41 -13.69 29.15
N SER A 392 -5.49 -13.51 28.39
CA SER A 392 -6.37 -12.34 28.48
C SER A 392 -7.85 -12.74 28.31
N THR A 393 -8.75 -11.77 28.47
CA THR A 393 -10.16 -11.96 28.11
C THR A 393 -10.35 -11.79 26.59
N MET A 394 -11.46 -12.22 26.02
CA MET A 394 -11.79 -11.99 24.60
C MET A 394 -11.74 -10.51 24.20
N LEU A 395 -12.26 -9.65 25.09
CA LEU A 395 -12.18 -8.19 24.91
C LEU A 395 -10.71 -7.73 24.95
N GLY A 396 -9.94 -8.19 25.93
CA GLY A 396 -8.52 -7.85 26.05
C GLY A 396 -7.72 -8.26 24.80
N PHE A 397 -7.95 -9.47 24.29
CA PHE A 397 -7.36 -9.94 23.03
C PHE A 397 -7.76 -9.08 21.83
N THR A 398 -9.05 -8.74 21.70
CA THR A 398 -9.55 -7.87 20.63
C THR A 398 -8.89 -6.48 20.67
N VAL A 399 -8.73 -5.91 21.87
CA VAL A 399 -8.03 -4.63 22.07
C VAL A 399 -6.54 -4.75 21.72
N LEU A 400 -5.88 -5.85 22.08
CA LEU A 400 -4.48 -6.10 21.70
C LEU A 400 -4.32 -6.18 20.17
N LEU A 401 -5.20 -6.90 19.48
CA LEU A 401 -5.18 -6.98 18.02
C LEU A 401 -5.48 -5.62 17.37
N PHE A 402 -6.43 -4.86 17.89
CA PHE A 402 -6.72 -3.50 17.43
C PHE A 402 -5.49 -2.60 17.51
N LEU A 403 -4.80 -2.60 18.66
CA LEU A 403 -3.59 -1.80 18.87
C LEU A 403 -2.43 -2.29 17.99
N LEU A 404 -2.25 -3.61 17.87
CA LEU A 404 -1.23 -4.19 17.00
C LEU A 404 -1.44 -3.80 15.53
N ARG A 405 -2.65 -3.97 14.99
CA ARG A 405 -2.98 -3.58 13.61
C ARG A 405 -2.78 -2.09 13.39
N SER A 406 -3.12 -1.28 14.40
CA SER A 406 -2.91 0.17 14.35
C SER A 406 -1.43 0.54 14.24
N LEU A 407 -0.58 -0.02 15.11
CA LEU A 407 0.86 0.23 15.10
C LEU A 407 1.51 -0.16 13.78
N VAL A 408 1.13 -1.31 13.23
CA VAL A 408 1.69 -1.80 11.97
C VAL A 408 1.19 -0.98 10.77
N SER A 409 -0.08 -0.59 10.74
CA SER A 409 -0.62 0.34 9.74
C SER A 409 0.09 1.71 9.80
N MET A 410 0.28 2.27 10.99
CA MET A 410 1.01 3.52 11.18
C MET A 410 2.45 3.41 10.64
N ASN A 411 3.14 2.31 10.94
CA ASN A 411 4.49 2.06 10.42
C ASN A 411 4.52 2.07 8.89
N PHE A 412 3.59 1.38 8.23
CA PHE A 412 3.47 1.35 6.77
C PHE A 412 3.30 2.75 6.19
N ASN A 413 2.42 3.57 6.80
CA ASN A 413 2.21 4.96 6.39
C ASN A 413 3.48 5.82 6.54
N VAL A 414 4.21 5.71 7.65
CA VAL A 414 5.44 6.51 7.85
C VAL A 414 6.54 6.09 6.90
N VAL A 415 6.72 4.77 6.67
CA VAL A 415 7.72 4.26 5.71
C VAL A 415 7.46 4.80 4.30
N TYR A 416 6.19 4.85 3.88
CA TYR A 416 5.79 5.47 2.61
C TYR A 416 6.20 6.95 2.51
N ILE A 417 5.86 7.74 3.54
CA ILE A 417 6.17 9.18 3.58
C ILE A 417 7.68 9.41 3.55
N TYR A 418 8.41 8.71 4.42
CA TYR A 418 9.86 8.85 4.54
C TYR A 418 10.56 8.49 3.22
N THR A 419 10.13 7.42 2.56
CA THR A 419 10.72 7.00 1.26
C THR A 419 10.48 8.05 0.17
N ALA A 420 9.31 8.69 0.15
CA ALA A 420 9.02 9.78 -0.78
C ALA A 420 9.85 11.04 -0.49
N GLU A 421 10.12 11.35 0.78
CA GLU A 421 10.89 12.54 1.19
C GLU A 421 12.42 12.36 1.03
N VAL A 422 12.95 11.14 1.18
CA VAL A 422 14.40 10.86 1.18
C VAL A 422 15.03 10.93 -0.21
N TYR A 423 14.34 10.44 -1.24
CA TYR A 423 14.90 10.38 -2.58
C TYR A 423 14.69 11.70 -3.36
N PRO A 424 15.68 12.13 -4.15
CA PRO A 424 15.53 13.27 -5.05
C PRO A 424 14.52 12.93 -6.15
N THR A 425 13.93 13.96 -6.77
CA THR A 425 12.87 13.84 -7.79
C THR A 425 13.20 12.82 -8.89
N VAL A 426 14.45 12.82 -9.37
CA VAL A 426 14.92 11.93 -10.46
C VAL A 426 14.97 10.45 -10.07
N ALA A 427 15.19 10.14 -8.78
CA ALA A 427 15.32 8.77 -8.29
C ALA A 427 14.13 8.32 -7.42
N ARG A 428 13.17 9.20 -7.12
CA ARG A 428 12.06 8.95 -6.19
C ARG A 428 11.14 7.83 -6.66
N SER A 429 10.74 7.86 -7.94
CA SER A 429 9.87 6.82 -8.51
C SER A 429 10.55 5.44 -8.49
N LEU A 430 11.84 5.37 -8.83
CA LEU A 430 12.65 4.16 -8.78
C LEU A 430 12.83 3.65 -7.35
N GLY A 431 13.19 4.54 -6.41
CA GLY A 431 13.35 4.20 -5.01
C GLY A 431 12.07 3.62 -4.40
N MET A 432 10.94 4.26 -4.64
CA MET A 432 9.61 3.75 -4.24
C MET A 432 9.29 2.40 -4.90
N GLY A 433 9.59 2.22 -6.19
CA GLY A 433 9.34 0.96 -6.92
C GLY A 433 10.15 -0.23 -6.38
N PHE A 434 11.45 -0.03 -6.09
CA PHE A 434 12.27 -1.08 -5.48
C PHE A 434 11.80 -1.39 -4.05
N CYS A 435 11.54 -0.36 -3.24
CA CYS A 435 11.04 -0.54 -1.88
C CYS A 435 9.71 -1.32 -1.83
N THR A 436 8.76 -0.97 -2.69
CA THR A 436 7.48 -1.69 -2.80
C THR A 436 7.66 -3.12 -3.29
N SER A 437 8.66 -3.42 -4.13
CA SER A 437 8.98 -4.79 -4.54
C SER A 437 9.50 -5.64 -3.38
N PHE A 438 10.41 -5.10 -2.56
CA PHE A 438 10.90 -5.77 -1.34
C PHE A 438 9.79 -5.99 -0.30
N SER A 439 8.81 -5.08 -0.23
CA SER A 439 7.63 -5.28 0.61
C SER A 439 6.83 -6.51 0.21
N ARG A 440 6.75 -6.85 -1.09
CA ARG A 440 6.06 -8.08 -1.54
C ARG A 440 6.75 -9.35 -1.05
N ILE A 441 8.08 -9.33 -0.88
CA ILE A 441 8.81 -10.45 -0.28
C ILE A 441 8.38 -10.66 1.17
N GLY A 442 8.16 -9.59 1.93
CA GLY A 442 7.61 -9.68 3.29
C GLY A 442 6.22 -10.34 3.31
N GLY A 443 5.36 -9.96 2.36
CA GLY A 443 4.04 -10.56 2.19
C GLY A 443 4.09 -12.03 1.75
N MET A 444 5.11 -12.44 1.00
CA MET A 444 5.31 -13.85 0.61
C MET A 444 5.73 -14.74 1.78
N ILE A 445 6.53 -14.23 2.72
CA ILE A 445 7.06 -15.01 3.85
C ILE A 445 6.08 -15.04 5.03
N ALA A 446 5.31 -13.97 5.24
CA ALA A 446 4.37 -13.86 6.35
C ALA A 446 3.37 -15.04 6.48
N PRO A 447 2.74 -15.55 5.40
CA PRO A 447 1.83 -16.69 5.48
C PRO A 447 2.48 -17.97 5.98
N PHE A 448 3.72 -18.26 5.55
CA PHE A 448 4.42 -19.45 6.02
C PHE A 448 4.68 -19.39 7.52
N ILE A 449 5.08 -18.24 8.05
CA ILE A 449 5.28 -18.05 9.49
C ILE A 449 3.93 -18.10 10.24
N ALA A 450 2.94 -17.36 9.76
CA ALA A 450 1.64 -17.21 10.42
C ALA A 450 0.76 -18.47 10.37
N GLN A 451 0.84 -19.29 9.33
CA GLN A 451 -0.06 -20.43 9.13
C GLN A 451 0.62 -21.77 9.46
N VAL A 452 1.90 -21.96 9.11
CA VAL A 452 2.63 -23.22 9.34
C VAL A 452 3.24 -23.29 10.74
N LEU A 453 3.86 -22.20 11.20
CA LEU A 453 4.55 -22.20 12.48
C LEU A 453 3.57 -22.11 13.66
N MET A 454 2.37 -21.58 13.42
CA MET A 454 1.31 -21.42 14.41
C MET A 454 0.78 -22.76 14.94
N SER A 455 0.79 -23.83 14.15
CA SER A 455 0.37 -25.16 14.62
C SER A 455 1.39 -25.83 15.54
N GLN A 456 2.65 -25.39 15.52
CA GLN A 456 3.68 -25.90 16.44
C GLN A 456 3.66 -25.17 17.78
N SER A 457 3.71 -23.83 17.74
CA SER A 457 3.65 -23.00 18.94
C SER A 457 3.35 -21.55 18.56
N VAL A 458 2.43 -20.92 19.30
CA VAL A 458 2.11 -19.49 19.12
C VAL A 458 3.34 -18.61 19.37
N ILE A 459 4.15 -18.92 20.38
CA ILE A 459 5.37 -18.16 20.70
C ILE A 459 6.38 -18.30 19.56
N LEU A 460 6.52 -19.50 18.99
CA LEU A 460 7.42 -19.73 17.86
C LEU A 460 6.94 -19.01 16.59
N ALA A 461 5.63 -18.85 16.39
CA ALA A 461 5.07 -18.13 15.25
C ALA A 461 5.15 -16.60 15.39
N LEU A 462 4.96 -16.05 16.59
CA LEU A 462 4.95 -14.61 16.82
C LEU A 462 6.35 -14.01 17.07
N SER A 463 7.30 -14.80 17.58
CA SER A 463 8.67 -14.33 17.84
C SER A 463 9.45 -13.88 16.59
N PRO A 464 9.34 -14.49 15.39
CA PRO A 464 10.00 -13.98 14.19
C PRO A 464 9.50 -12.58 13.80
N PHE A 465 8.20 -12.30 13.97
CA PHE A 465 7.66 -10.95 13.74
C PHE A 465 8.26 -9.94 14.73
N ALA A 466 8.31 -10.29 16.03
CA ALA A 466 8.90 -9.43 17.05
C ALA A 466 10.42 -9.20 16.84
N VAL A 467 11.18 -10.25 16.51
CA VAL A 467 12.62 -10.15 16.25
C VAL A 467 12.92 -9.33 15.00
N ALA A 468 12.20 -9.58 13.91
CA ALA A 468 12.32 -8.78 12.69
C ALA A 468 12.02 -7.30 12.97
N ALA A 469 11.02 -7.03 13.82
CA ALA A 469 10.68 -5.68 14.25
C ALA A 469 11.80 -5.02 15.06
N VAL A 470 12.35 -5.66 16.09
CA VAL A 470 13.47 -5.10 16.86
C VAL A 470 14.69 -4.85 15.96
N ALA A 471 15.04 -5.80 15.09
CA ALA A 471 16.12 -5.64 14.14
C ALA A 471 15.88 -4.46 13.17
N CYS A 472 14.63 -4.27 12.72
CA CYS A 472 14.24 -3.14 11.88
C CYS A 472 14.28 -1.81 12.64
N ALA A 473 13.93 -1.79 13.93
CA ALA A 473 14.05 -0.59 14.76
C ALA A 473 15.52 -0.14 14.85
N LEU A 474 16.43 -1.09 15.09
CA LEU A 474 17.88 -0.82 15.09
C LEU A 474 18.35 -0.32 13.71
N ALA A 475 17.92 -0.97 12.63
CA ALA A 475 18.23 -0.55 11.26
C ALA A 475 17.74 0.88 10.96
N ASN A 476 16.50 1.21 11.35
CA ASN A 476 15.90 2.53 11.19
C ASN A 476 16.64 3.59 12.02
N PHE A 477 17.12 3.25 13.22
CA PHE A 477 17.96 4.14 14.02
C PHE A 477 19.28 4.49 13.33
N PHE A 478 19.81 3.61 12.48
CA PHE A 478 21.01 3.86 11.67
C PHE A 478 20.75 4.57 10.33
N LEU A 479 19.51 4.98 10.05
CA LEU A 479 19.22 5.80 8.87
C LEU A 479 19.99 7.13 8.93
N PRO A 480 20.69 7.52 7.85
CA PRO A 480 21.59 8.66 7.88
C PRO A 480 20.88 10.03 7.84
N ILE A 481 19.61 10.06 7.45
CA ILE A 481 18.88 11.30 7.13
C ILE A 481 17.60 11.39 7.96
N GLU A 482 17.39 12.51 8.64
CA GLU A 482 16.06 12.90 9.15
C GLU A 482 15.44 13.88 8.15
N THR A 483 14.18 13.64 7.78
CA THR A 483 13.47 14.41 6.74
C THR A 483 12.59 15.51 7.31
N ARG A 484 12.38 15.55 8.64
CA ARG A 484 11.60 16.59 9.30
C ARG A 484 12.10 18.00 8.94
N GLY A 485 11.20 18.82 8.40
CA GLY A 485 11.44 20.24 8.11
C GLY A 485 12.39 20.51 6.94
N ARG A 486 12.80 19.48 6.19
CA ARG A 486 13.62 19.67 4.99
C ARG A 486 12.71 19.93 3.79
N ALA A 487 13.06 20.93 2.98
CA ALA A 487 12.48 21.08 1.65
C ALA A 487 12.77 19.81 0.84
N LEU A 488 11.83 19.41 -0.03
CA LEU A 488 12.06 18.30 -0.94
C LEU A 488 13.32 18.61 -1.76
N LEU A 489 14.27 17.67 -1.83
CA LEU A 489 15.48 17.81 -2.62
C LEU A 489 15.08 18.01 -4.09
N GLN A 490 15.03 19.27 -4.51
CA GLN A 490 15.01 19.67 -5.91
C GLN A 490 16.46 19.63 -6.39
N THR A 491 16.65 19.02 -7.55
CA THR A 491 17.92 18.74 -8.23
C THR A 491 19.05 19.75 -7.95
N SER A 492 20.18 19.25 -7.44
CA SER A 492 21.51 19.79 -7.74
C SER A 492 22.39 18.69 -8.30
#